data_AF-A0A1C7NNP2-F1
#
_entry.id   AF-A0A1C7NNP2-F1
#
_cell.length_a   1.000
_cell.length_b   1.000
_cell.length_c   1.000
_cell.angle_alpha   90.00
_cell.angle_beta   90.00
_cell.angle_gamma   90.00
#
_symmetry.space_group_name_H-M   'P 1'
#
loop_
_entity.id
_entity.type
_entity.pdbx_description
1 polymer ?
#
loop_
_entity_poly.entity_id
_entity_poly.type
_entity_poly.pdbx_seq_one_letter_code
_entity_poly.pdbx_strand_id
1 'polypeptide(L)'
;MSKLYPKSNLIRGFAITFFLTRLDHDGLYVMYEVGHLEFPSSLAQLPVSTNLKNLNILLLVCHVFWKFCKKSDIPSIMQQRRRTSVKLTDLIDLTDPTKGENIHARELQNLEVGAEQ
;
A
#
# COMPACT_ATOMS: atom_id res chain seq x y z
N MET A 1 6.79 -6.96 6.77
CA MET A 1 6.10 -8.21 6.38
C MET A 1 5.76 -8.06 4.92
N SER A 2 6.15 -9.03 4.08
CA SER A 2 5.77 -9.00 2.67
C SER A 2 4.65 -9.99 2.42
N LYS A 3 3.65 -9.61 1.63
CA LYS A 3 2.56 -10.50 1.21
C LYS A 3 2.41 -10.40 -0.30
N LEU A 4 2.16 -11.55 -0.93
CA LEU A 4 1.86 -11.62 -2.35
C LEU A 4 0.34 -11.68 -2.53
N TYR A 5 -0.19 -10.83 -3.41
CA TYR A 5 -1.60 -10.75 -3.71
C TYR A 5 -1.81 -10.95 -5.22
N PRO A 6 -2.51 -12.01 -5.64
CA PRO A 6 -3.01 -12.09 -7.00
C PRO A 6 -4.23 -11.17 -7.15
N LYS A 7 -4.25 -10.35 -8.19
CA LYS A 7 -5.42 -9.54 -8.56
C LYS A 7 -5.85 -9.91 -9.98
N SER A 8 -7.11 -10.30 -10.14
CA SER A 8 -7.73 -10.55 -11.44
C SER A 8 -8.48 -9.30 -11.91
N ASN A 9 -8.37 -8.98 -13.20
CA ASN A 9 -9.11 -7.87 -13.82
C ASN A 9 -10.13 -8.41 -14.84
N LEU A 10 -11.36 -8.70 -14.40
CA LEU A 10 -12.44 -9.22 -15.27
C LEU A 10 -12.80 -8.31 -16.46
N ILE A 11 -12.42 -7.03 -16.44
CA ILE A 11 -12.83 -6.01 -17.42
C ILE A 11 -11.94 -6.00 -18.68
N ARG A 12 -10.73 -6.57 -18.66
CA ARG A 12 -9.76 -6.55 -19.81
C ARG A 12 -9.38 -7.94 -20.35
N GLY A 13 -10.16 -8.98 -20.02
CA GLY A 13 -9.81 -10.37 -20.30
C GLY A 13 -9.26 -11.08 -19.05
N PHE A 14 -8.99 -12.37 -19.17
CA PHE A 14 -8.55 -13.20 -18.04
C PHE A 14 -7.08 -12.92 -17.72
N ALA A 15 -6.74 -11.76 -17.16
CA ALA A 15 -5.38 -11.45 -16.75
C ALA A 15 -5.23 -11.53 -15.21
N ILE A 16 -4.11 -12.10 -14.77
CA ILE A 16 -3.71 -12.18 -13.37
C ILE A 16 -2.44 -11.36 -13.19
N THR A 17 -2.53 -10.32 -12.36
CA THR A 17 -1.36 -9.52 -11.95
C THR A 17 -0.98 -9.88 -10.52
N PHE A 18 0.30 -10.16 -10.31
CA PHE A 18 0.85 -10.50 -9.00
C PHE A 18 1.51 -9.28 -8.37
N PHE A 19 1.12 -8.92 -7.16
CA PHE A 19 1.70 -7.80 -6.43
C PHE A 19 2.38 -8.28 -5.14
N LEU A 20 3.58 -7.76 -4.84
CA LEU A 20 4.25 -7.89 -3.56
C LEU A 20 4.00 -6.62 -2.75
N THR A 21 3.25 -6.72 -1.66
CA THR A 21 3.07 -5.63 -0.70
C THR A 21 4.09 -5.75 0.41
N ARG A 22 4.85 -4.68 0.70
CA ARG A 22 5.81 -4.60 1.79
C ARG A 22 5.49 -3.43 2.72
N LEU A 23 5.56 -3.69 4.02
CA LEU A 23 5.51 -2.65 5.05
C LEU A 23 6.91 -2.05 5.22
N ASP A 24 7.03 -0.77 4.91
CA ASP A 24 8.25 0.00 5.06
C ASP A 24 8.42 0.52 6.51
N HIS A 25 9.57 1.12 6.80
CA HIS A 25 9.97 1.58 8.13
C HIS A 25 9.02 2.64 8.72
N ASP A 26 8.37 3.46 7.89
CA ASP A 26 7.43 4.51 8.33
C ASP A 26 5.98 4.06 8.44
N GLY A 27 5.71 2.76 8.31
CA GLY A 27 4.37 2.19 8.30
C GLY A 27 3.58 2.40 7.02
N LEU A 28 4.27 2.80 5.96
CA LEU A 28 3.75 2.84 4.60
C LEU A 28 3.76 1.44 3.98
N TYR A 29 2.66 1.04 3.35
CA TYR A 29 2.60 -0.18 2.56
C TYR A 29 2.92 0.16 1.10
N VAL A 30 4.02 -0.39 0.58
CA VAL A 30 4.41 -0.25 -0.82
C VAL A 30 4.04 -1.53 -1.57
N MET A 31 3.35 -1.38 -2.71
CA MET A 31 3.03 -2.48 -3.62
C MET A 31 3.93 -2.44 -4.84
N TYR A 32 4.54 -3.58 -5.15
CA TYR A 32 5.34 -3.79 -6.34
C TYR A 32 4.65 -4.81 -7.24
N GLU A 33 4.45 -4.49 -8.52
CA GLU A 33 4.05 -5.50 -9.50
C GLU A 33 5.21 -6.47 -9.73
N VAL A 34 4.96 -7.77 -9.55
CA VAL A 34 5.95 -8.84 -9.70
C VAL A 34 5.85 -9.49 -11.07
N GLY A 35 4.64 -9.56 -11.62
CA GLY A 35 4.40 -10.14 -12.93
C GLY A 35 2.95 -10.06 -13.34
N HIS A 36 2.74 -10.11 -14.65
CA HIS A 36 1.43 -10.07 -15.28
C HIS A 36 1.29 -11.26 -16.22
N LEU A 37 0.26 -12.07 -15.98
CA LEU A 37 -0.03 -13.27 -16.76
C LEU A 37 -1.35 -13.11 -17.48
N GLU A 38 -1.34 -13.28 -18.80
CA GLU A 38 -2.57 -13.47 -19.55
C GLU A 38 -2.98 -14.94 -19.47
N PHE A 39 -4.12 -15.17 -18.85
CA PHE A 39 -4.76 -16.46 -18.73
C PHE A 39 -5.66 -16.68 -19.96
N PRO A 40 -5.74 -17.91 -20.46
CA PRO A 40 -6.57 -18.23 -21.61
C PRO A 40 -8.05 -18.04 -21.26
N SER A 41 -8.84 -17.59 -22.23
CA SER A 41 -10.29 -17.43 -22.06
C SER A 41 -11.05 -18.75 -22.19
N SER A 42 -10.38 -19.82 -22.64
CA SER A 42 -10.95 -21.16 -22.75
C SER A 42 -9.88 -22.25 -22.59
N LEU A 43 -10.30 -23.46 -22.27
CA LEU A 43 -9.39 -24.61 -22.10
C LEU A 43 -8.61 -24.95 -23.39
N ALA A 44 -9.20 -24.67 -24.56
CA ALA A 44 -8.57 -24.91 -25.86
C ALA A 44 -7.32 -24.04 -26.08
N GLN A 45 -7.26 -22.87 -25.44
CA GLN A 45 -6.11 -21.96 -25.54
C GLN A 45 -5.04 -22.24 -24.49
N LEU A 46 -5.29 -23.18 -23.56
CA LEU A 46 -4.37 -23.52 -22.48
C LEU A 46 -2.98 -23.92 -22.98
N PRO A 47 -2.82 -24.79 -24.01
CA PRO A 47 -1.49 -25.17 -24.51
C PRO A 47 -0.67 -23.98 -25.02
N VAL A 48 -1.33 -23.00 -25.64
CA VAL A 48 -0.70 -21.77 -26.15
C VAL A 48 -0.31 -20.84 -25.00
N SER A 49 -1.11 -20.82 -23.93
CA SER A 49 -0.84 -20.04 -22.72
C SER A 49 0.26 -20.64 -21.84
N THR A 50 0.48 -21.96 -21.87
CA THR A 50 1.62 -22.63 -21.19
C THR A 50 2.91 -22.51 -21.99
N ASN A 51 3.24 -21.28 -22.42
CA ASN A 51 4.51 -20.98 -23.07
C ASN A 51 5.59 -20.62 -22.04
N LEU A 52 6.85 -20.64 -22.49
CA LEU A 52 8.00 -20.35 -21.63
C LEU A 52 7.95 -18.96 -20.98
N LYS A 53 7.39 -17.95 -21.65
CA LYS A 53 7.27 -16.59 -21.09
C LYS A 53 6.38 -16.62 -19.84
N ASN A 54 5.22 -17.25 -19.95
CA ASN A 54 4.26 -17.38 -18.86
C ASN A 54 4.79 -18.24 -17.71
N LEU A 55 5.50 -19.33 -18.02
CA LEU A 55 6.18 -20.14 -17.01
C LEU A 55 7.31 -19.39 -16.30
N ASN A 56 8.10 -18.58 -17.01
CA ASN A 56 9.14 -17.75 -16.40
C ASN A 56 8.58 -16.70 -15.45
N ILE A 57 7.42 -16.11 -15.77
CA ILE A 57 6.72 -15.19 -14.88
C ILE A 57 6.28 -15.92 -13.60
N LEU A 58 5.69 -17.12 -13.74
CA LEU A 58 5.30 -17.93 -12.58
C LEU A 58 6.51 -18.32 -11.72
N LEU A 59 7.63 -18.72 -12.33
CA LEU A 59 8.88 -19.00 -11.62
C LEU A 59 9.41 -17.78 -10.86
N LEU A 60 9.38 -16.59 -11.47
CA LEU A 60 9.77 -15.34 -10.83
C LEU A 60 8.87 -15.04 -9.63
N VAL A 61 7.55 -15.19 -9.77
CA VAL A 61 6.58 -14.99 -8.69
C VAL A 61 6.88 -15.94 -7.53
N CYS A 62 7.10 -17.22 -7.80
CA CYS A 62 7.47 -18.22 -6.79
C CYS A 62 8.77 -17.84 -6.08
N HIS A 63 9.80 -17.45 -6.82
CA HIS A 63 11.08 -17.03 -6.26
C HIS A 63 10.94 -15.80 -5.34
N VAL A 64 10.21 -14.77 -5.79
CA VAL A 64 9.93 -13.56 -4.99
C VAL A 64 9.14 -13.91 -3.73
N PHE A 65 8.14 -14.78 -3.85
CA PHE A 65 7.33 -15.23 -2.71
C PHE A 65 8.20 -15.92 -1.65
N TRP A 66 9.02 -16.90 -2.03
CA TRP A 66 9.94 -17.58 -1.11
C TRP A 66 11.02 -16.68 -0.54
N LYS A 67 11.51 -15.72 -1.32
CA LYS A 67 12.54 -14.80 -0.84
C LYS A 67 11.98 -13.80 0.18
N PHE A 68 10.79 -13.24 -0.04
CA PHE A 68 10.32 -12.07 0.69
C PHE A 68 9.11 -12.31 1.60
N CYS A 69 8.31 -13.36 1.37
CA CYS A 69 7.08 -13.64 2.14
C CYS A 69 7.32 -14.67 3.26
N LYS A 70 8.47 -14.58 3.94
CA LYS A 70 8.76 -15.40 5.12
C LYS A 70 8.13 -14.79 6.38
N LYS A 71 7.78 -15.64 7.34
CA LYS A 71 7.40 -15.19 8.68
C LYS A 71 8.61 -14.49 9.30
N SER A 72 8.42 -13.30 9.86
CA SER A 72 9.51 -12.59 10.55
C SER A 72 9.90 -13.38 11.79
N ASP A 73 11.19 -13.70 11.93
CA ASP A 73 11.74 -14.35 13.13
C ASP A 73 11.64 -13.43 14.35
N ILE A 74 11.46 -12.12 14.11
CA ILE A 74 11.33 -11.09 15.13
C ILE A 74 9.98 -10.37 14.93
N PRO A 75 8.91 -10.79 15.61
CA PRO A 75 7.59 -10.18 15.48
C PRO A 75 7.51 -8.75 16.02
N SER A 76 8.37 -8.38 16.96
CA SER A 76 8.39 -7.05 17.60
C SER A 76 8.72 -5.92 16.62
N ILE A 77 9.71 -6.13 15.74
CA ILE A 77 10.07 -5.18 14.66
C ILE A 77 8.88 -4.98 13.71
N MET A 78 8.06 -6.01 13.49
CA MET A 78 6.88 -5.92 12.63
C MET A 78 5.74 -5.14 13.26
N GLN A 79 5.57 -5.23 14.59
CA GLN A 79 4.59 -4.40 15.30
C GLN A 79 5.02 -2.94 15.32
N GLN A 80 6.30 -2.66 15.53
CA GLN A 80 6.82 -1.29 15.58
C GLN A 80 6.67 -0.54 14.25
N ARG A 81 6.76 -1.26 13.11
CA ARG A 81 6.53 -0.67 11.79
C ARG A 81 5.05 -0.48 11.46
N ARG A 82 4.11 -1.05 12.22
CA ARG A 82 2.68 -0.80 11.98
C ARG A 82 2.30 0.52 12.63
N ARG A 83 1.90 1.50 11.84
CA ARG A 83 1.17 2.66 12.37
C ARG A 83 -0.19 2.19 12.90
N THR A 84 -0.61 2.78 14.02
CA THR A 84 -2.03 2.86 14.36
C THR A 84 -2.72 3.63 13.24
N SER A 85 -3.76 3.04 12.65
CA SER A 85 -4.54 3.71 11.62
C SER A 85 -5.00 5.07 12.14
N VAL A 86 -4.82 6.12 11.33
CA VAL A 86 -5.34 7.46 11.67
C VAL A 86 -6.84 7.31 11.91
N LYS A 87 -7.32 7.78 13.07
CA LYS A 87 -8.75 7.69 13.36
C LYS A 87 -9.46 8.72 12.49
N LEU A 88 -10.66 8.36 12.04
CA LEU A 88 -11.48 9.28 11.24
C LEU A 88 -11.69 10.62 11.95
N THR A 89 -11.78 10.61 13.29
CA THR A 89 -11.85 11.80 14.14
C THR A 89 -10.69 12.77 13.92
N ASP A 90 -9.47 12.25 13.76
CA ASP A 90 -8.25 13.06 13.62
C ASP A 90 -8.18 13.72 12.23
N LEU A 91 -8.85 13.14 11.23
CA LEU A 91 -8.97 13.70 9.87
C LEU A 91 -10.08 14.74 9.77
N ILE A 92 -11.18 14.55 10.50
CA ILE A 92 -12.28 15.52 10.56
C ILE A 92 -11.76 16.86 11.13
N ASP A 93 -10.95 16.79 12.18
CA ASP A 93 -10.31 17.95 12.80
C ASP A 93 -9.41 18.76 11.85
N LEU A 94 -8.81 18.12 10.84
CA LEU A 94 -7.98 18.78 9.82
C LEU A 94 -8.80 19.44 8.71
N THR A 95 -10.08 19.09 8.60
CA THR A 95 -10.99 19.59 7.57
C THR A 95 -12.02 20.56 8.15
N ASP A 96 -12.03 20.76 9.47
CA ASP A 96 -12.93 21.67 10.16
C ASP A 96 -12.48 23.14 9.92
N PRO A 97 -13.23 23.92 9.13
CA PRO A 97 -12.87 25.31 8.82
C PRO A 97 -12.89 26.20 10.06
N THR A 98 -13.54 25.80 11.16
CA THR A 98 -13.67 26.62 12.38
C THR A 98 -12.41 26.59 13.27
N LYS A 99 -11.48 25.64 13.06
CA LYS A 99 -10.20 25.59 13.78
C LYS A 99 -9.12 26.49 13.16
N GLY A 100 -9.22 26.84 11.88
CA GLY A 100 -8.27 27.73 11.19
C GLY A 100 -8.37 29.20 11.63
N GLU A 101 -9.55 29.64 12.07
CA GLU A 101 -9.79 31.04 12.48
C GLU A 101 -9.16 31.39 13.84
N ASN A 102 -8.89 30.40 14.69
CA ASN A 102 -8.32 30.62 16.01
C ASN A 102 -6.80 30.88 16.02
N ILE A 103 -6.11 30.61 14.91
CA ILE A 103 -4.66 30.89 14.82
C ILE A 103 -4.44 32.38 14.57
N HIS A 104 -5.29 33.01 13.75
CA HIS A 104 -5.16 34.44 13.44
C HIS A 104 -5.67 35.35 14.56
N ALA A 105 -6.71 34.93 15.29
CA ALA A 105 -7.20 35.66 16.46
C ALA A 105 -6.19 35.69 17.64
N ARG A 106 -5.36 34.65 17.78
CA ARG A 106 -4.31 34.58 18.80
C ARG A 106 -3.08 35.45 18.49
N GLU A 107 -2.76 35.67 17.21
CA GLU A 107 -1.70 36.63 16.84
C GLU A 107 -2.12 38.08 17.08
N LEU A 108 -3.39 38.42 16.86
CA LEU A 108 -3.91 39.78 17.08
C LEU A 108 -3.97 40.15 18.58
N GLN A 109 -4.34 39.23 19.46
CA GLN A 109 -4.30 39.47 20.92
C GLN A 109 -2.88 39.61 21.48
N ASN A 110 -1.88 38.97 20.87
CA ASN A 110 -0.49 39.08 21.33
C ASN A 110 0.22 40.36 20.83
N LEU A 111 -0.33 41.03 19.82
CA LEU A 111 0.16 42.33 19.33
C LEU A 111 -0.40 43.51 20.13
N GLU A 112 -1.64 43.41 20.63
CA GLU A 112 -2.25 44.48 21.45
C GLU A 112 -1.68 44.53 22.88
N VAL A 113 -1.23 43.41 23.45
CA VAL A 113 -0.63 43.38 24.80
C VAL A 113 0.83 43.89 24.81
N GLY A 114 1.47 44.02 23.65
CA GLY A 114 2.86 44.51 23.52
C GLY A 114 3.01 46.03 23.35
N ALA A 115 1.91 46.79 23.26
CA ALA A 115 1.93 48.23 22.99
C ALA A 115 1.66 49.12 24.22
N GLU A 116 1.43 48.53 25.40
CA GLU A 116 1.25 49.25 26.68
C GLU A 116 2.35 48.90 27.71
N GLN A 117 3.63 48.95 27.30
CA GLN A 117 4.78 49.03 28.21
C GLN A 117 5.69 50.20 27.86
#